data_AF-A0A2N3C8F1-F1
#
_entry.id   AF-A0A2N3C8F1-F1
#
_cell.length_a   1.000
_cell.length_b   1.000
_cell.length_c   1.000
_cell.angle_alpha   90.00
_cell.angle_beta   90.00
_cell.angle_gamma   90.00
#
_symmetry.space_group_name_H-M   'P 1'
#
loop_
_entity.id
_entity.type
_entity.pdbx_description
1 polymer ?
#
loop_
_entity_poly.entity_id
_entity_poly.type
_entity_poly.pdbx_seq_one_letter_code
_entity_poly.pdbx_strand_id
1 'polypeptide(L)'
;MDYTAGAIDPSRPWIRDARDDPREMNWWQTLFNPFGKTYKLHFTRAWTFMFMGRVLLYVVPSFIAMIAGIAGVNTQGMNAPVSLVLFSVPALLLPFAVFTLVTDYTSFVVHVRRLTEAGRSAFMAVIVLVPMLLGLIAYALGTQGGAAQYRQMHTLANTEAVEAKTEKDGEEEGAETASKDSQPAASGTGGGARNPRMAQMMAMSERELAMQAGMGMAFPIWWLASFGAMLWSLLYVARLPNGGEGKFRTGSHMTPEEISREA
;
A
#
# COMPACT_ATOMS: atom_id res chain seq x y z
N MET A 1 -2.23 3.38 -47.02
CA MET A 1 -2.19 2.02 -46.42
C MET A 1 -3.34 1.96 -45.45
N ASP A 2 -4.32 1.09 -45.66
CA ASP A 2 -5.44 0.93 -44.73
C ASP A 2 -4.91 0.35 -43.41
N TYR A 3 -4.89 1.19 -42.37
CA TYR A 3 -4.40 0.83 -41.03
C TYR A 3 -5.30 -0.19 -40.30
N THR A 4 -6.34 -0.71 -40.95
CA THR A 4 -7.37 -1.59 -40.37
C THR A 4 -7.31 -3.03 -40.89
N ALA A 5 -6.43 -3.35 -41.85
CA ALA A 5 -6.33 -4.70 -42.39
C ALA A 5 -5.93 -5.73 -41.29
N GLY A 6 -6.87 -6.61 -40.94
CA GLY A 6 -6.71 -7.62 -39.90
C GLY A 6 -6.96 -7.15 -38.46
N ALA A 7 -7.55 -5.96 -38.26
CA ALA A 7 -8.04 -5.55 -36.93
C ALA A 7 -9.38 -6.21 -36.61
N ILE A 8 -9.52 -6.74 -35.39
CA ILE A 8 -10.79 -7.33 -34.91
C ILE A 8 -11.79 -6.25 -34.52
N ASP A 9 -11.28 -5.14 -34.00
CA ASP A 9 -12.07 -3.97 -33.65
C ASP A 9 -11.64 -2.78 -34.52
N PRO A 10 -12.47 -2.34 -35.49
CA PRO A 10 -12.16 -1.20 -36.34
C PRO A 10 -11.91 0.10 -35.54
N SER A 11 -12.51 0.23 -34.35
CA SER A 11 -12.28 1.38 -33.47
C SER A 11 -10.95 1.30 -32.70
N ARG A 12 -10.32 0.12 -32.68
CA ARG A 12 -9.07 -0.17 -31.97
C ARG A 12 -8.15 -0.98 -32.90
N PRO A 13 -7.61 -0.37 -33.97
CA PRO A 13 -6.87 -1.08 -35.00
C PRO A 13 -5.58 -1.77 -34.49
N TRP A 14 -5.12 -1.43 -33.28
CA TRP A 14 -4.02 -2.12 -32.61
C TRP A 14 -4.40 -3.51 -32.05
N ILE A 15 -5.69 -3.88 -32.04
CA ILE A 15 -6.18 -5.19 -31.63
C ILE A 15 -6.32 -6.08 -32.85
N ARG A 16 -5.30 -6.93 -33.07
CA ARG A 16 -5.23 -7.86 -34.21
C ARG A 16 -5.27 -9.33 -33.80
N ASP A 17 -5.00 -9.65 -32.53
CA ASP A 17 -5.12 -11.02 -32.00
C ASP A 17 -6.54 -11.29 -31.47
N ALA A 18 -7.22 -12.31 -32.01
CA ALA A 18 -8.60 -12.66 -31.65
C ALA A 18 -8.74 -13.01 -30.17
N ARG A 19 -7.67 -13.56 -29.59
CA ARG A 19 -7.61 -13.91 -28.17
C ARG A 19 -7.68 -12.67 -27.26
N ASP A 20 -7.28 -11.50 -27.76
CA ASP A 20 -7.30 -10.24 -27.03
C ASP A 20 -8.63 -9.47 -27.18
N ASP A 21 -9.67 -10.02 -27.82
CA ASP A 21 -10.96 -9.33 -27.93
C ASP A 21 -11.51 -8.96 -26.53
N PRO A 22 -11.74 -7.66 -26.24
CA PRO A 22 -12.33 -7.23 -24.97
C PRO A 22 -13.70 -7.81 -24.64
N ARG A 23 -14.49 -8.20 -25.64
CA ARG A 23 -15.87 -8.67 -25.49
C ARG A 23 -15.93 -10.11 -24.97
N GLU A 24 -14.91 -10.89 -25.28
CA GLU A 24 -14.77 -12.30 -24.90
C GLU A 24 -14.13 -12.49 -23.51
N MET A 25 -13.80 -11.40 -22.81
CA MET A 25 -13.14 -11.46 -21.51
C MET A 25 -14.12 -11.91 -20.41
N ASN A 26 -13.96 -13.14 -19.92
CA ASN A 26 -14.67 -13.64 -18.75
C ASN A 26 -13.95 -13.24 -17.45
N TRP A 27 -14.44 -12.18 -16.78
CA TRP A 27 -13.86 -11.65 -15.54
C TRP A 27 -13.71 -12.68 -14.43
N TRP A 28 -14.70 -13.54 -14.24
CA TRP A 28 -14.68 -14.53 -13.17
C TRP A 28 -13.55 -15.54 -13.38
N GLN A 29 -13.44 -16.06 -14.60
CA GLN A 29 -12.35 -16.97 -14.97
C GLN A 29 -10.98 -16.28 -14.89
N THR A 30 -10.86 -15.04 -15.39
CA THR A 30 -9.60 -14.30 -15.37
C THR A 30 -9.11 -14.03 -13.94
N LEU A 31 -10.01 -13.66 -13.02
CA LEU A 31 -9.64 -13.23 -11.67
C LEU A 31 -9.52 -14.37 -10.65
N PHE A 32 -10.26 -15.47 -10.81
CA PHE A 32 -10.38 -16.49 -9.76
C PHE A 32 -9.91 -17.89 -10.17
N ASN A 33 -9.69 -18.19 -11.45
CA ASN A 33 -9.21 -19.50 -11.89
C ASN A 33 -7.70 -19.46 -12.22
N PRO A 34 -6.79 -20.01 -11.39
CA PRO A 34 -5.35 -19.97 -11.65
C PRO A 34 -4.89 -20.90 -12.78
N PHE A 35 -5.69 -21.90 -13.17
CA PHE A 35 -5.27 -22.93 -14.13
C PHE A 35 -5.51 -22.57 -15.60
N GLY A 36 -6.05 -21.38 -15.87
CA GLY A 36 -6.30 -20.92 -17.24
C GLY A 36 -5.17 -20.07 -17.82
N LYS A 37 -5.45 -19.49 -18.97
CA LYS A 37 -4.56 -18.57 -19.70
C LYS A 37 -5.17 -17.17 -19.71
N THR A 38 -4.33 -16.15 -19.63
CA THR A 38 -4.76 -14.76 -19.76
C THR A 38 -3.94 -14.06 -20.83
N TYR A 39 -4.64 -13.53 -21.82
CA TYR A 39 -4.05 -12.79 -22.92
C TYR A 39 -3.70 -11.37 -22.51
N LYS A 40 -2.88 -10.72 -23.31
CA LYS A 40 -2.24 -9.46 -22.97
C LYS A 40 -3.23 -8.37 -22.58
N LEU A 41 -4.28 -8.19 -23.37
CA LEU A 41 -5.26 -7.14 -23.16
C LEU A 41 -6.19 -7.46 -21.98
N HIS A 42 -6.51 -8.73 -21.77
CA HIS A 42 -7.31 -9.15 -20.60
C HIS A 42 -6.52 -8.96 -19.31
N PHE A 43 -5.21 -9.27 -19.32
CA PHE A 43 -4.30 -9.02 -18.21
C PHE A 43 -4.24 -7.53 -17.87
N THR A 44 -3.97 -6.67 -18.86
CA THR A 44 -3.83 -5.23 -18.60
C THR A 44 -5.13 -4.61 -18.13
N ARG A 45 -6.29 -5.02 -18.67
CA ARG A 45 -7.61 -4.56 -18.18
C ARG A 45 -7.86 -4.97 -16.73
N ALA A 46 -7.63 -6.25 -16.39
CA ALA A 46 -7.79 -6.73 -15.03
C ALA A 46 -6.85 -5.99 -14.07
N TRP A 47 -5.58 -5.86 -14.45
CA TRP A 47 -4.58 -5.16 -13.68
C TRP A 47 -4.95 -3.69 -13.46
N THR A 48 -5.35 -2.97 -14.51
CA THR A 48 -5.78 -1.57 -14.41
C THR A 48 -7.01 -1.41 -13.53
N PHE A 49 -7.99 -2.31 -13.62
CA PHE A 49 -9.16 -2.31 -12.74
C PHE A 49 -8.75 -2.44 -11.27
N MET A 50 -7.88 -3.40 -10.94
CA MET A 50 -7.40 -3.62 -9.58
C MET A 50 -6.60 -2.41 -9.07
N PHE A 51 -5.69 -1.88 -9.88
CA PHE A 51 -4.86 -0.73 -9.52
C PHE A 51 -5.70 0.54 -9.33
N MET A 52 -6.58 0.86 -10.27
CA MET A 52 -7.45 2.04 -10.18
C MET A 52 -8.49 1.93 -9.08
N GLY A 53 -9.04 0.73 -8.86
CA GLY A 53 -9.91 0.48 -7.71
C GLY A 53 -9.19 0.81 -6.39
N ARG A 54 -7.95 0.36 -6.21
CA ARG A 54 -7.14 0.68 -5.01
C ARG A 54 -6.89 2.17 -4.88
N VAL A 55 -6.46 2.83 -5.96
CA VAL A 55 -6.17 4.28 -5.95
C VAL A 55 -7.42 5.07 -5.57
N LEU A 56 -8.56 4.78 -6.19
CA LEU A 56 -9.81 5.49 -5.90
C LEU A 56 -10.29 5.23 -4.47
N LEU A 57 -10.27 3.98 -4.01
CA LEU A 57 -10.69 3.62 -2.65
C LEU A 57 -9.77 4.17 -1.56
N TYR A 58 -8.52 4.49 -1.88
CA TYR A 58 -7.61 5.15 -0.94
C TYR A 58 -7.72 6.67 -1.01
N VAL A 59 -7.54 7.24 -2.21
CA VAL A 59 -7.38 8.68 -2.41
C VAL A 59 -8.69 9.42 -2.17
N VAL A 60 -9.81 8.95 -2.72
CA VAL A 60 -11.08 9.68 -2.64
C VAL A 60 -11.56 9.79 -1.18
N PRO A 61 -11.65 8.70 -0.38
CA PRO A 61 -12.06 8.82 1.01
C PRO A 61 -11.07 9.65 1.84
N SER A 62 -9.76 9.46 1.65
CA SER A 62 -8.74 10.21 2.39
C SER A 62 -8.82 11.71 2.10
N PHE A 63 -9.03 12.08 0.84
CA PHE A 63 -9.16 13.48 0.42
C PHE A 63 -10.44 14.12 0.97
N ILE A 64 -11.56 13.40 0.97
CA ILE A 64 -12.80 13.84 1.60
C ILE A 64 -12.59 14.05 3.10
N ALA A 65 -11.96 13.12 3.80
CA ALA A 65 -11.67 13.23 5.23
C ALA A 65 -10.76 14.42 5.54
N MET A 66 -9.76 14.67 4.70
CA MET A 66 -8.88 15.83 4.81
C MET A 66 -9.66 17.15 4.67
N ILE A 67 -10.49 17.29 3.64
CA ILE A 67 -11.32 18.50 3.44
C ILE A 67 -12.30 18.68 4.60
N ALA A 68 -12.96 17.60 5.03
CA ALA A 68 -13.89 17.64 6.16
C ALA A 68 -13.19 18.07 7.45
N GLY A 69 -11.98 17.57 7.71
CA GLY A 69 -11.16 17.98 8.85
C GLY A 69 -10.78 19.46 8.81
N ILE A 70 -10.37 19.98 7.64
CA ILE A 70 -10.08 21.41 7.45
C ILE A 70 -11.34 22.27 7.67
N ALA A 71 -12.50 21.76 7.28
CA ALA A 71 -13.79 22.42 7.49
C ALA A 71 -14.32 22.34 8.94
N GLY A 72 -13.59 21.69 9.85
CA GLY A 72 -13.97 21.56 11.27
C GLY A 72 -14.96 20.43 11.57
N VAL A 73 -15.19 19.51 10.63
CA VAL A 73 -16.01 18.32 10.88
C VAL A 73 -15.24 17.35 11.79
N ASN A 74 -15.90 16.80 12.81
CA ASN A 74 -15.30 15.77 13.65
C ASN A 74 -15.08 14.47 12.83
N THR A 75 -13.83 14.16 12.51
CA THR A 75 -13.43 12.97 11.74
C THR A 75 -12.97 11.79 12.62
N GLN A 76 -13.16 11.87 13.94
CA GLN A 76 -12.68 10.83 14.87
C GLN A 76 -13.27 9.45 14.55
N GLY A 77 -14.55 9.38 14.20
CA GLY A 77 -15.19 8.12 13.77
C GLY A 77 -14.61 7.54 12.47
N MET A 78 -14.13 8.38 11.56
CA MET A 78 -13.50 7.95 10.30
C MET A 78 -12.12 7.31 10.54
N ASN A 79 -11.42 7.79 11.58
CA ASN A 79 -10.11 7.29 11.99
C ASN A 79 -10.18 6.19 13.06
N ALA A 80 -11.38 5.83 13.52
CA ALA A 80 -11.56 4.78 14.51
C ALA A 80 -10.97 3.45 14.00
N PRO A 81 -10.16 2.74 14.81
CA PRO A 81 -9.52 1.51 14.37
C PRO A 81 -10.55 0.39 14.21
N VAL A 82 -10.58 -0.25 13.04
CA VAL A 82 -11.32 -1.47 12.77
C VAL A 82 -10.33 -2.62 12.71
N SER A 83 -10.52 -3.63 13.56
CA SER A 83 -9.66 -4.81 13.60
C SER A 83 -10.01 -5.75 12.45
N LEU A 84 -9.04 -5.97 11.56
CA LEU A 84 -8.95 -7.17 10.75
C LEU A 84 -8.17 -8.21 11.57
N VAL A 85 -8.35 -9.50 11.29
CA VAL A 85 -7.84 -10.60 12.15
C VAL A 85 -6.36 -10.43 12.55
N LEU A 86 -5.52 -9.88 11.67
CA LEU A 86 -4.07 -9.74 11.87
C LEU A 86 -3.58 -8.29 12.11
N PHE A 87 -4.37 -7.28 11.78
CA PHE A 87 -3.97 -5.87 11.86
C PHE A 87 -5.20 -4.97 11.91
N SER A 88 -5.08 -3.71 12.31
CA SER A 88 -6.21 -2.77 12.24
C SER A 88 -6.00 -1.68 11.21
N VAL A 89 -7.10 -1.20 10.67
CA VAL A 89 -7.14 -0.11 9.69
C VAL A 89 -8.13 0.95 10.15
N PRO A 90 -7.92 2.23 9.80
CA PRO A 90 -8.94 3.25 10.00
C PRO A 90 -10.27 2.83 9.35
N ALA A 91 -11.39 3.08 10.03
CA ALA A 91 -12.73 2.70 9.56
C ALA A 91 -13.01 3.19 8.13
N LEU A 92 -12.57 4.41 7.81
CA LEU A 92 -12.65 5.00 6.48
C LEU A 92 -11.96 4.17 5.40
N LEU A 93 -10.87 3.50 5.73
CA LEU A 93 -10.04 2.72 4.81
C LEU A 93 -10.41 1.23 4.82
N LEU A 94 -11.45 0.82 5.53
CA LEU A 94 -11.91 -0.57 5.53
C LEU A 94 -12.23 -1.08 4.11
N PRO A 95 -12.98 -0.36 3.24
CA PRO A 95 -13.23 -0.81 1.87
C PRO A 95 -11.93 -0.97 1.07
N PHE A 96 -10.98 -0.04 1.23
CA PHE A 96 -9.67 -0.11 0.61
C PHE A 96 -8.90 -1.36 1.08
N ALA A 97 -8.88 -1.64 2.37
CA ALA A 97 -8.18 -2.78 2.94
C ALA A 97 -8.75 -4.12 2.43
N VAL A 98 -10.08 -4.28 2.47
CA VAL A 98 -10.76 -5.48 1.95
C VAL A 98 -10.49 -5.64 0.45
N PHE A 99 -10.65 -4.56 -0.32
CA PHE A 99 -10.39 -4.60 -1.76
C PHE A 99 -8.94 -4.94 -2.06
N THR A 100 -7.98 -4.42 -1.29
CA THR A 100 -6.55 -4.73 -1.44
C THR A 100 -6.27 -6.21 -1.24
N LEU A 101 -6.81 -6.82 -0.17
CA LEU A 101 -6.64 -8.25 0.09
C LEU A 101 -7.22 -9.12 -1.03
N VAL A 102 -8.44 -8.81 -1.48
CA VAL A 102 -9.07 -9.51 -2.61
C VAL A 102 -8.21 -9.36 -3.87
N THR A 103 -7.75 -8.14 -4.13
CA THR A 103 -6.99 -7.87 -5.35
C THR A 103 -5.56 -8.37 -5.30
N ASP A 104 -4.95 -8.61 -4.13
CA ASP A 104 -3.65 -9.25 -4.03
C ASP A 104 -3.76 -10.71 -4.47
N TYR A 105 -4.81 -11.40 -4.04
CA TYR A 105 -5.13 -12.75 -4.51
C TYR A 105 -5.43 -12.77 -6.01
N THR A 106 -6.35 -11.93 -6.51
CA THR A 106 -6.70 -11.96 -7.94
C THR A 106 -5.55 -11.46 -8.82
N SER A 107 -4.70 -10.56 -8.32
CA SER A 107 -3.46 -10.18 -9.00
C SER A 107 -2.55 -11.38 -9.16
N PHE A 108 -2.32 -12.16 -8.08
CA PHE A 108 -1.54 -13.40 -8.18
C PHE A 108 -2.11 -14.35 -9.24
N VAL A 109 -3.42 -14.60 -9.24
CA VAL A 109 -4.10 -15.45 -10.23
C VAL A 109 -3.87 -14.94 -11.66
N VAL A 110 -4.09 -13.66 -11.92
CA VAL A 110 -3.94 -13.05 -13.24
C VAL A 110 -2.49 -13.12 -13.73
N HIS A 111 -1.51 -12.98 -12.83
CA HIS A 111 -0.09 -13.13 -13.14
C HIS A 111 0.30 -14.57 -13.45
N VAL A 112 -0.19 -15.55 -12.69
CA VAL A 112 0.01 -16.99 -12.99
C VAL A 112 -0.47 -17.29 -14.40
N ARG A 113 -1.73 -16.96 -14.70
CA ARG A 113 -2.34 -17.22 -16.01
C ARG A 113 -1.58 -16.54 -17.15
N ARG A 114 -1.08 -15.32 -16.92
CA ARG A 114 -0.35 -14.54 -17.94
C ARG A 114 1.04 -15.12 -18.20
N LEU A 115 1.77 -15.49 -17.15
CA LEU A 115 3.09 -16.10 -17.27
C LEU A 115 2.99 -17.47 -17.95
N THR A 116 2.01 -18.29 -17.56
CA THR A 116 1.75 -19.58 -18.21
C THR A 116 1.41 -19.42 -19.69
N GLU A 117 0.58 -18.45 -20.05
CA GLU A 117 0.26 -18.17 -21.46
C GLU A 117 1.49 -17.75 -22.28
N ALA A 118 2.46 -17.09 -21.65
CA ALA A 118 3.70 -16.67 -22.29
C ALA A 118 4.82 -17.72 -22.22
N GLY A 119 4.54 -18.96 -21.79
CA GLY A 119 5.54 -20.01 -21.62
C GLY A 119 6.60 -19.69 -20.56
N ARG A 120 6.28 -18.82 -19.59
CA ARG A 120 7.15 -18.46 -18.47
C ARG A 120 6.76 -19.22 -17.22
N SER A 121 7.70 -19.33 -16.27
CA SER A 121 7.43 -19.98 -14.99
C SER A 121 6.37 -19.21 -14.20
N ALA A 122 5.24 -19.89 -13.91
CA ALA A 122 4.17 -19.35 -13.08
C ALA A 122 4.64 -18.97 -11.67
N PHE A 123 5.73 -19.57 -11.18
CA PHE A 123 6.31 -19.26 -9.87
C PHE A 123 6.70 -17.77 -9.74
N MET A 124 7.04 -17.09 -10.85
CA MET A 124 7.34 -15.65 -10.82
C MET A 124 6.15 -14.80 -10.36
N ALA A 125 4.91 -15.31 -10.41
CA ALA A 125 3.75 -14.61 -9.87
C ALA A 125 3.85 -14.34 -8.37
N VAL A 126 4.68 -15.08 -7.62
CA VAL A 126 4.93 -14.80 -6.19
C VAL A 126 5.48 -13.39 -5.96
N ILE A 127 6.13 -12.78 -6.96
CA ILE A 127 6.64 -11.40 -6.89
C ILE A 127 5.53 -10.40 -6.51
N VAL A 128 4.29 -10.62 -6.97
CA VAL A 128 3.19 -9.69 -6.63
C VAL A 128 2.70 -9.82 -5.20
N LEU A 129 3.09 -10.90 -4.49
CA LEU A 129 2.79 -11.10 -3.08
C LEU A 129 3.86 -10.50 -2.16
N VAL A 130 5.06 -10.21 -2.70
CA VAL A 130 6.18 -9.63 -1.93
C VAL A 130 5.79 -8.38 -1.16
N PRO A 131 5.05 -7.40 -1.71
CA PRO A 131 4.67 -6.21 -0.95
C PRO A 131 3.83 -6.55 0.28
N MET A 132 2.86 -7.46 0.15
CA MET A 132 2.03 -7.91 1.26
C MET A 132 2.86 -8.60 2.33
N LEU A 133 3.76 -9.52 1.94
CA LEU A 133 4.63 -10.25 2.87
C LEU A 133 5.55 -9.30 3.63
N LEU A 134 6.21 -8.38 2.93
CA LEU A 134 7.09 -7.38 3.56
C LEU A 134 6.31 -6.43 4.47
N GLY A 135 5.10 -6.02 4.06
CA GLY A 135 4.21 -5.22 4.90
C GLY A 135 3.83 -5.93 6.20
N LEU A 136 3.48 -7.22 6.14
CA LEU A 136 3.15 -8.02 7.33
C LEU A 136 4.36 -8.23 8.25
N ILE A 137 5.54 -8.50 7.70
CA ILE A 137 6.79 -8.63 8.48
C ILE A 137 7.12 -7.31 9.16
N ALA A 138 7.10 -6.20 8.41
CA ALA A 138 7.33 -4.86 8.94
C ALA A 138 6.32 -4.47 10.01
N TYR A 139 5.04 -4.82 9.82
CA TYR A 139 4.01 -4.62 10.83
C TYR A 139 4.34 -5.38 12.12
N ALA A 140 4.65 -6.67 12.03
CA ALA A 140 5.01 -7.48 13.18
C ALA A 140 6.23 -6.90 13.94
N LEU A 141 7.28 -6.51 13.23
CA LEU A 141 8.47 -5.89 13.83
C LEU A 141 8.15 -4.53 14.47
N GLY A 142 7.38 -3.68 13.79
CA GLY A 142 6.98 -2.37 14.33
C GLY A 142 6.07 -2.49 15.54
N THR A 143 5.16 -3.47 15.59
CA THR A 143 4.31 -3.71 16.77
C THR A 143 5.13 -4.12 18.00
N GLN A 144 6.12 -5.00 17.82
CA GLN A 144 7.04 -5.36 18.89
C GLN A 144 7.84 -4.15 19.39
N GLY A 145 8.32 -3.32 18.45
CA GLY A 145 9.02 -2.08 18.77
C GLY A 145 8.16 -1.09 19.57
N GLY A 146 6.92 -0.86 19.15
CA GLY A 146 6.00 0.04 19.85
C GLY A 146 5.62 -0.46 21.25
N ALA A 147 5.41 -1.77 21.43
CA ALA A 147 5.18 -2.35 22.77
C ALA A 147 6.41 -2.22 23.69
N ALA A 148 7.62 -2.37 23.14
CA ALA A 148 8.85 -2.12 23.89
C ALA A 148 8.99 -0.63 24.27
N GLN A 149 8.68 0.28 23.35
CA GLN A 149 8.70 1.72 23.58
C GLN A 149 7.68 2.12 24.67
N TYR A 150 6.47 1.57 24.66
CA TYR A 150 5.47 1.79 25.70
C TYR A 150 6.02 1.43 27.08
N ARG A 151 6.58 0.22 27.21
CA ARG A 151 7.16 -0.26 28.46
C ARG A 151 8.30 0.62 28.96
N GLN A 152 9.13 1.18 28.07
CA GLN A 152 10.20 2.10 28.45
C GLN A 152 9.65 3.43 28.98
N MET A 153 8.64 4.00 28.32
CA MET A 153 8.03 5.27 28.73
C MET A 153 7.33 5.18 30.08
N HIS A 154 6.74 4.03 30.40
CA HIS A 154 6.04 3.77 31.66
C HIS A 154 6.88 3.02 32.71
N THR A 155 8.21 2.99 32.57
CA THR A 155 9.07 2.56 33.68
C THR A 155 9.08 3.62 34.78
N LEU A 156 9.12 3.19 36.05
CA LEU A 156 9.05 4.04 37.25
C LEU A 156 9.99 5.27 37.20
N ALA A 157 11.20 5.11 36.66
CA ALA A 157 12.18 6.19 36.52
C ALA A 157 11.74 7.33 35.56
N ASN A 158 10.88 7.04 34.58
CA ASN A 158 10.31 8.05 33.68
C ASN A 158 8.99 8.63 34.22
N THR A 159 8.22 7.84 34.97
CA THR A 159 6.98 8.27 35.62
C THR A 159 7.25 9.29 36.73
N GLU A 160 8.25 9.03 37.59
CA GLU A 160 8.67 9.95 38.68
C GLU A 160 9.22 11.28 38.13
N ALA A 161 9.91 11.26 36.98
CA ALA A 161 10.43 12.47 36.33
C ALA A 161 9.34 13.36 35.71
N VAL A 162 8.16 12.79 35.42
CA VAL A 162 6.99 13.51 34.90
C VAL A 162 6.15 14.05 36.04
N GLU A 163 5.94 13.26 37.10
CA GLU A 163 5.21 13.69 38.31
C GLU A 163 5.96 14.83 39.04
N ALA A 164 7.28 14.70 39.24
CA ALA A 164 8.10 15.72 39.88
C ALA A 164 8.21 17.04 39.08
N LYS A 165 7.95 17.01 37.76
CA LYS A 165 7.85 18.22 36.93
C LYS A 165 6.47 18.86 36.97
N THR A 166 5.43 18.05 37.09
CA THR A 166 4.04 18.53 37.15
C THR A 166 3.76 19.23 38.48
N GLU A 167 4.38 18.78 39.58
CA GLU A 167 4.30 19.47 40.88
C GLU A 167 5.05 20.81 40.91
N LYS A 168 6.19 20.92 40.22
CA LYS A 168 6.97 22.17 40.17
C LYS A 168 6.35 23.27 39.30
N ASP A 169 5.69 22.91 38.21
CA ASP A 169 5.01 23.90 37.35
C ASP A 169 3.70 24.43 37.98
N GLY A 170 3.25 23.87 39.12
CA GLY A 170 2.08 24.33 39.87
C GLY A 170 2.35 25.40 40.93
N GLU A 171 3.62 25.70 41.27
CA GLU A 171 3.97 26.58 42.40
C GLU A 171 4.64 27.92 42.03
N GLU A 172 4.96 28.20 40.76
CA GLU A 172 5.64 29.45 40.38
C GLU A 172 4.80 30.37 39.47
N GLU A 173 3.68 30.89 39.99
CA GLU A 173 3.17 32.21 39.60
C GLU A 173 3.66 33.27 40.60
N GLY A 174 4.81 33.89 40.29
CA GLY A 174 5.18 35.16 40.92
C GLY A 174 6.68 35.36 41.14
N ALA A 175 7.33 36.10 40.23
CA ALA A 175 8.20 37.26 40.52
C ALA A 175 9.20 37.48 39.37
N GLU A 176 9.13 38.67 38.76
CA GLU A 176 10.21 39.21 37.93
C GLU A 176 11.49 39.44 38.77
N THR A 177 12.66 39.15 38.20
CA THR A 177 13.83 40.07 38.19
C THR A 177 14.99 39.51 37.35
N ALA A 178 15.81 40.43 36.84
CA ALA A 178 16.70 40.30 35.69
C ALA A 178 18.16 39.90 36.01
N SER A 179 18.85 39.40 34.97
CA SER A 179 20.33 39.37 34.71
C SER A 179 21.19 38.48 35.63
N LYS A 180 22.27 37.78 35.21
CA LYS A 180 23.29 37.99 34.16
C LYS A 180 24.05 36.66 33.88
N ASP A 181 24.78 36.61 32.76
CA ASP A 181 25.66 35.53 32.25
C ASP A 181 26.49 34.73 33.27
N SER A 182 26.60 33.41 33.03
CA SER A 182 27.83 32.59 33.15
C SER A 182 27.59 31.17 32.58
N GLN A 183 28.22 30.83 31.45
CA GLN A 183 28.48 29.43 31.05
C GLN A 183 29.46 28.78 32.06
N PRO A 184 29.45 27.44 32.30
CA PRO A 184 29.57 26.41 31.26
C PRO A 184 28.84 25.07 31.56
N ALA A 185 29.09 24.08 30.69
CA ALA A 185 28.71 22.66 30.74
C ALA A 185 27.36 22.31 30.11
N ALA A 186 27.49 21.62 28.96
CA ALA A 186 26.44 21.04 28.15
C ALA A 186 25.54 20.11 28.96
N SER A 187 24.49 20.70 29.53
CA SER A 187 23.33 20.04 30.08
C SER A 187 22.12 20.60 29.31
N GLY A 188 21.26 19.70 28.85
CA GLY A 188 20.06 20.05 28.10
C GLY A 188 19.90 19.15 26.88
N THR A 189 18.85 18.34 26.79
CA THR A 189 17.50 18.88 26.83
C THR A 189 16.51 17.91 27.50
N GLY A 190 16.27 18.18 28.78
CA GLY A 190 15.00 17.85 29.41
C GLY A 190 13.90 18.74 28.81
N GLY A 191 13.09 18.18 27.92
CA GLY A 191 11.98 18.89 27.26
C GLY A 191 10.73 18.03 27.09
N GLY A 192 10.51 17.04 27.96
CA GLY A 192 9.46 16.03 27.79
C GLY A 192 8.01 16.55 27.80
N ALA A 193 7.74 17.71 28.42
CA ALA A 193 6.38 18.22 28.60
C ALA A 193 5.97 19.35 27.61
N ARG A 194 6.89 19.85 26.77
CA ARG A 194 6.55 20.90 25.78
C ARG A 194 6.09 20.36 24.44
N ASN A 195 6.17 19.05 24.22
CA ASN A 195 5.79 18.46 22.95
C ASN A 195 4.40 17.81 23.08
N PRO A 196 3.32 18.42 22.54
CA PRO A 196 1.96 17.86 22.62
C PRO A 196 1.88 16.43 22.07
N ARG A 197 2.80 16.06 21.16
CA ARG A 197 2.94 14.71 20.62
C ARG A 197 3.39 13.68 21.64
N MET A 198 4.26 14.04 22.59
CA MET A 198 4.74 13.14 23.64
C MET A 198 3.65 12.90 24.70
N ALA A 199 2.94 13.96 25.09
CA ALA A 199 1.79 13.86 25.99
C ALA A 199 0.69 12.97 25.40
N GLN A 200 0.40 13.11 24.10
CA GLN A 200 -0.55 12.24 23.41
C GLN A 200 -0.08 10.78 23.37
N MET A 201 1.22 10.53 23.21
CA MET A 201 1.79 9.18 23.18
C MET A 201 1.72 8.48 24.54
N MET A 202 1.97 9.22 25.63
CA MET A 202 1.86 8.72 27.02
C MET A 202 0.42 8.43 27.44
N ALA A 203 -0.56 9.03 26.77
CA ALA A 203 -1.99 8.79 27.01
C ALA A 203 -2.55 7.58 26.24
N MET A 204 -1.80 7.02 25.28
CA MET A 204 -2.23 5.83 24.52
C MET A 204 -2.08 4.57 25.34
N SER A 205 -2.90 3.55 25.04
CA SER A 205 -2.66 2.20 25.54
C SER A 205 -1.44 1.54 24.86
N GLU A 206 -0.84 0.53 25.50
CA GLU A 206 0.26 -0.26 24.91
C GLU A 206 -0.10 -0.78 23.51
N ARG A 207 -1.32 -1.28 23.38
CA ARG A 207 -1.85 -1.80 22.11
C ARG A 207 -1.91 -0.74 21.03
N GLU A 208 -2.41 0.45 21.34
CA GLU A 208 -2.52 1.54 20.37
C GLU A 208 -1.15 2.01 19.89
N LEU A 209 -0.19 2.16 20.82
CA LEU A 209 1.17 2.54 20.46
C LEU A 209 1.86 1.46 19.62
N ALA A 210 1.72 0.18 20.00
CA ALA A 210 2.22 -0.95 19.23
C ALA A 210 1.64 -0.95 17.81
N MET A 211 0.32 -0.84 17.68
CA MET A 211 -0.35 -0.84 16.38
C MET A 211 0.05 0.37 15.51
N GLN A 212 0.18 1.55 16.12
CA GLN A 212 0.64 2.75 15.41
C GLN A 212 2.08 2.60 14.91
N ALA A 213 2.98 2.06 15.73
CA ALA A 213 4.36 1.80 15.34
C ALA A 213 4.45 0.72 14.24
N GLY A 214 3.69 -0.37 14.39
CA GLY A 214 3.54 -1.40 13.37
C GLY A 214 3.10 -0.82 12.03
N MET A 215 2.05 -0.01 12.04
CA MET A 215 1.49 0.58 10.83
C MET A 215 2.41 1.63 10.22
N GLY A 216 3.08 2.43 11.06
CA GLY A 216 4.07 3.42 10.64
C GLY A 216 5.29 2.79 9.96
N MET A 217 5.67 1.57 10.34
CA MET A 217 6.74 0.81 9.68
C MET A 217 6.25 0.07 8.43
N ALA A 218 5.06 -0.55 8.50
CA ALA A 218 4.51 -1.39 7.45
C ALA A 218 4.17 -0.61 6.17
N PHE A 219 3.49 0.53 6.29
CA PHE A 219 3.02 1.31 5.14
C PHE A 219 4.13 1.73 4.17
N PRO A 220 5.23 2.38 4.58
CA PRO A 220 6.28 2.82 3.64
C PRO A 220 6.96 1.63 2.96
N ILE A 221 7.19 0.53 3.67
CA ILE A 221 7.79 -0.69 3.12
C ILE A 221 6.85 -1.33 2.10
N TRP A 222 5.58 -1.50 2.46
CA TRP A 222 4.55 -2.03 1.56
C TRP A 222 4.40 -1.16 0.31
N TRP A 223 4.38 0.16 0.46
CA TRP A 223 4.21 1.10 -0.67
C TRP A 223 5.39 1.04 -1.64
N LEU A 224 6.62 1.07 -1.12
CA LEU A 224 7.83 0.98 -1.94
C LEU A 224 7.92 -0.36 -2.67
N ALA A 225 7.64 -1.47 -1.98
CA ALA A 225 7.60 -2.78 -2.59
C ALA A 225 6.49 -2.89 -3.65
N SER A 226 5.31 -2.31 -3.37
CA SER A 226 4.18 -2.26 -4.32
C SER A 226 4.53 -1.50 -5.59
N PHE A 227 5.29 -0.41 -5.47
CA PHE A 227 5.79 0.34 -6.63
C PHE A 227 6.72 -0.53 -7.49
N GLY A 228 7.64 -1.29 -6.88
CA GLY A 228 8.49 -2.25 -7.59
C GLY A 228 7.70 -3.34 -8.31
N ALA A 229 6.72 -3.95 -7.62
CA ALA A 229 5.83 -4.96 -8.20
C ALA A 229 4.98 -4.39 -9.35
N MET A 230 4.51 -3.14 -9.24
CA MET A 230 3.82 -2.44 -10.32
C MET A 230 4.72 -2.27 -11.55
N LEU A 231 5.95 -1.78 -11.38
CA LEU A 231 6.89 -1.62 -12.48
C LEU A 231 7.18 -2.97 -13.16
N TRP A 232 7.40 -4.02 -12.38
CA TRP A 232 7.57 -5.37 -12.91
C TRP A 232 6.34 -5.84 -13.71
N SER A 233 5.13 -5.61 -13.17
CA SER A 233 3.87 -5.96 -13.85
C SER A 233 3.74 -5.26 -15.21
N LEU A 234 4.06 -3.97 -15.27
CA LEU A 234 3.87 -3.13 -16.48
C LEU A 234 5.01 -3.22 -17.50
N LEU A 235 6.24 -3.34 -17.04
CA LEU A 235 7.42 -3.34 -17.89
C LEU A 235 7.77 -4.74 -18.39
N TYR A 236 7.44 -5.78 -17.61
CA TYR A 236 7.73 -7.16 -17.97
C TYR A 236 6.47 -7.94 -18.34
N VAL A 237 5.57 -8.18 -17.38
CA VAL A 237 4.46 -9.14 -17.56
C VAL A 237 3.45 -8.67 -18.62
N ALA A 238 3.07 -7.40 -18.59
CA ALA A 238 2.16 -6.79 -19.56
C ALA A 238 2.73 -6.76 -20.98
N ARG A 239 4.04 -6.91 -21.16
CA ARG A 239 4.73 -6.82 -22.47
C ARG A 239 5.09 -8.17 -23.07
N LEU A 240 4.90 -9.26 -22.34
CA LEU A 240 5.07 -10.60 -22.87
C LEU A 240 4.20 -10.79 -24.12
N PRO A 241 4.66 -11.55 -25.13
CA PRO A 241 3.83 -11.93 -26.26
C PRO A 241 2.80 -13.01 -25.86
N ASN A 242 1.71 -13.11 -26.61
CA ASN A 242 0.74 -14.22 -26.43
C ASN A 242 1.35 -15.51 -26.99
N GLY A 243 1.17 -16.64 -26.32
CA GLY A 243 1.81 -17.92 -26.69
C GLY A 243 3.31 -18.02 -26.39
N GLY A 244 3.97 -16.95 -25.98
CA GLY A 244 5.41 -16.94 -25.64
C GLY A 244 6.37 -16.78 -26.83
N GLU A 245 5.84 -16.81 -28.05
CA GLU A 245 6.58 -16.65 -29.30
C GLU A 245 6.53 -15.20 -29.80
N GLY A 246 7.64 -14.69 -30.33
CA GLY A 246 7.75 -13.34 -30.87
C GLY A 246 8.41 -12.31 -29.92
N LYS A 247 8.57 -11.08 -30.42
CA LYS A 247 9.30 -10.00 -29.74
C LYS A 247 8.44 -9.33 -28.65
N PHE A 248 9.09 -8.90 -27.56
CA PHE A 248 8.48 -8.02 -26.56
C PHE A 248 7.98 -6.73 -27.22
N ARG A 249 6.68 -6.43 -27.07
CA ARG A 249 6.05 -5.26 -27.67
C ARG A 249 4.99 -4.69 -26.76
N THR A 250 4.54 -3.47 -27.04
CA THR A 250 3.27 -2.91 -26.53
C THR A 250 2.13 -3.37 -27.45
N GLY A 251 0.89 -3.54 -26.99
CA GLY A 251 -0.27 -3.91 -27.83
C GLY A 251 -0.32 -5.35 -28.41
N SER A 252 -1.47 -5.74 -28.97
CA SER A 252 -1.76 -7.07 -29.53
C SER A 252 -1.66 -7.04 -31.06
N HIS A 253 -0.48 -6.70 -31.55
CA HIS A 253 -0.26 -6.35 -32.96
C HIS A 253 0.01 -7.54 -33.88
N MET A 254 0.18 -8.74 -33.33
CA MET A 254 0.45 -9.94 -34.10
C MET A 254 -0.75 -10.88 -34.07
N THR A 255 -1.18 -11.37 -35.23
CA THR A 255 -2.13 -12.47 -35.30
C THR A 255 -1.45 -13.79 -34.89
N PRO A 256 -2.20 -14.84 -34.49
CA PRO A 256 -1.61 -16.16 -34.24
C PRO A 256 -0.78 -16.70 -35.41
N GLU A 257 -1.23 -16.43 -36.64
CA GLU A 257 -0.52 -16.80 -37.87
C GLU A 257 0.81 -16.06 -38.01
N GLU A 258 0.84 -14.75 -37.73
CA GLU A 258 2.06 -13.93 -37.76
C GLU A 258 3.07 -14.41 -36.70
N ILE A 259 2.61 -14.79 -35.51
CA ILE A 259 3.45 -15.35 -34.44
C ILE A 259 4.11 -16.66 -34.91
N SER A 260 3.32 -17.58 -35.49
CA SER A 260 3.81 -18.88 -35.97
C SER A 260 4.81 -18.80 -37.13
N ARG A 261 4.85 -17.67 -37.86
CA ARG A 261 5.78 -17.44 -38.97
C ARG A 261 7.10 -16.81 -38.54
N GLU A 262 7.16 -16.19 -37.36
CA GLU A 262 8.38 -15.60 -36.78
C GLU A 262 9.13 -16.55 -35.83
N ALA A 263 8.56 -17.73 -35.53
CA ALA A 263 9.14 -18.79 -34.68
C ALA A 263 10.03 -19.75 -35.49
#